data_AF-A0A349STQ5-F1
#
_entry.id   AF-A0A349STQ5-F1
#
_cell.length_a   1.000
_cell.length_b   1.000
_cell.length_c   1.000
_cell.angle_alpha   90.00
_cell.angle_beta   90.00
_cell.angle_gamma   90.00
#
_symmetry.space_group_name_H-M   'P 1'
#
loop_
_entity.id
_entity.type
_entity.pdbx_description
1 polymer ?
#
loop_
_entity_poly.entity_id
_entity_poly.type
_entity_poly.pdbx_seq_one_letter_code
_entity_poly.pdbx_strand_id
1 'polypeptide(L)'
;MVDLFVGILLFVAIVIGWLLGKTERKKSVAVEAAGGVGKEYYDGLNLLLNEKQDEAVDLLLKTLDVNGDTFETHIVMGSLYRRRGEVDRSIRIHQDLLARSDLTKAQHAAVKLELARDYLNAGVLDRSERLLKEIAEEDNLNQVRALEYLLTIYEQEREWAPCIEVAEKLINKGKPLQ
;
A
#
# COMPACT_ATOMS: atom_id res chain seq x y z
N MET A 1 -39.58 -49.07 -45.98
CA MET A 1 -38.60 -49.91 -45.25
C MET A 1 -37.25 -49.22 -45.07
N VAL A 2 -36.79 -48.42 -46.04
CA VAL A 2 -35.49 -47.73 -45.98
C VAL A 2 -35.46 -46.66 -44.87
N ASP A 3 -36.55 -45.91 -44.65
CA ASP A 3 -36.59 -44.84 -43.64
C ASP A 3 -36.47 -45.34 -42.20
N LEU A 4 -37.04 -46.52 -41.92
CA LEU A 4 -36.90 -47.18 -40.61
C LEU A 4 -35.45 -47.63 -40.37
N PHE A 5 -34.79 -48.09 -41.43
CA PHE A 5 -33.40 -48.53 -41.37
C PHE A 5 -32.45 -47.35 -41.12
N VAL A 6 -32.69 -46.21 -41.78
CA VAL A 6 -31.93 -44.96 -41.55
C VAL A 6 -32.16 -44.42 -40.13
N GLY A 7 -33.39 -44.47 -39.64
CA GLY A 7 -33.71 -44.05 -38.27
C GLY A 7 -32.99 -44.88 -37.20
N ILE A 8 -32.96 -46.21 -37.36
CA ILE A 8 -32.24 -47.11 -36.44
C ILE A 8 -30.73 -46.85 -36.51
N LEU A 9 -30.18 -46.62 -37.70
CA LEU A 9 -28.76 -46.36 -37.89
C LEU A 9 -28.31 -45.05 -37.23
N LEU A 10 -29.12 -43.98 -37.32
CA LEU A 10 -28.86 -42.72 -36.63
C LEU A 10 -28.92 -42.85 -35.11
N PHE A 11 -29.91 -43.59 -34.59
CA PHE A 11 -30.03 -43.79 -33.15
C PHE A 11 -28.83 -44.57 -32.59
N VAL A 12 -28.39 -45.61 -33.30
CA VAL A 12 -27.18 -46.37 -32.94
C VAL A 12 -25.94 -45.49 -32.99
N ALA A 13 -25.79 -44.61 -33.99
CA ALA A 13 -24.67 -43.67 -34.07
C ALA A 13 -24.64 -42.69 -32.89
N ILE A 14 -25.79 -42.17 -32.45
CA ILE A 14 -25.89 -41.26 -31.30
C ILE A 14 -25.55 -41.98 -29.99
N VAL A 15 -26.05 -43.21 -29.80
CA VAL A 15 -25.77 -44.01 -28.60
C VAL A 15 -24.28 -44.38 -28.52
N ILE A 16 -23.68 -44.77 -29.64
CA ILE A 16 -22.24 -45.06 -29.73
C ILE A 16 -21.42 -43.79 -29.47
N GLY A 17 -21.80 -42.66 -30.06
CA GLY A 17 -21.14 -41.36 -29.81
C GLY A 17 -21.24 -40.91 -28.35
N TRP A 18 -22.38 -41.14 -27.69
CA TRP A 18 -22.57 -40.83 -26.27
C TRP A 18 -21.79 -41.77 -25.34
N LEU A 19 -21.73 -43.06 -25.66
CA LEU A 19 -20.94 -44.04 -24.92
C LEU A 19 -19.44 -43.75 -25.03
N LEU A 20 -18.94 -43.50 -26.25
CA LEU A 20 -17.53 -43.13 -26.49
C LEU A 20 -17.19 -41.78 -25.86
N GLY A 21 -18.07 -40.78 -25.96
CA GLY A 21 -17.88 -39.46 -25.35
C GLY A 21 -17.90 -39.47 -23.81
N LYS A 22 -18.63 -40.41 -23.19
CA LYS A 22 -18.63 -40.58 -21.72
C LYS A 22 -17.35 -41.23 -21.21
N THR A 23 -16.69 -42.06 -22.01
CA THR A 23 -15.38 -42.64 -21.69
C THR A 23 -14.21 -41.67 -21.91
N GLU A 24 -14.34 -40.69 -22.81
CA GLU A 24 -13.32 -39.66 -23.06
C GLU A 24 -13.40 -38.45 -22.11
N ARG A 25 -14.55 -38.17 -21.48
CA ARG A 25 -14.65 -37.16 -20.40
C ARG A 25 -13.87 -37.51 -19.12
N LYS A 26 -13.34 -38.73 -19.00
CA LYS A 26 -12.36 -39.10 -17.96
C LYS A 26 -10.89 -39.08 -18.45
N LYS A 27 -10.64 -38.72 -19.71
CA LYS A 27 -9.29 -38.74 -20.33
C LYS A 27 -8.92 -37.51 -21.15
N SER A 28 -9.67 -36.40 -21.04
CA SER A 28 -9.33 -35.12 -21.65
C SER A 28 -9.27 -33.97 -20.62
N VAL A 29 -8.49 -34.15 -19.55
CA VAL A 29 -7.73 -33.06 -18.92
C VAL A 29 -6.35 -33.63 -18.57
N ALA A 30 -5.66 -34.11 -19.59
CA ALA A 30 -4.20 -34.20 -19.61
C ALA A 30 -3.69 -33.05 -20.51
N VAL A 31 -4.12 -31.83 -20.19
CA VAL A 31 -3.32 -30.64 -20.49
C VAL A 31 -2.45 -30.50 -19.26
N GLU A 32 -1.17 -30.83 -19.44
CA GLU A 32 -0.03 -30.57 -18.57
C GLU A 32 -0.36 -29.74 -17.32
N ALA A 33 -0.85 -30.43 -16.28
CA ALA A 33 -0.64 -29.94 -14.93
C ALA A 33 0.87 -30.00 -14.71
N ALA A 34 1.51 -28.84 -14.80
CA ALA A 34 2.81 -28.50 -14.22
C ALA A 34 2.79 -28.72 -12.69
N GLY A 35 2.53 -29.95 -12.28
CA GLY A 35 2.19 -30.40 -10.93
C GLY A 35 3.37 -30.54 -9.97
N GLY A 36 4.52 -29.96 -10.30
CA GLY A 36 5.64 -29.79 -9.36
C GLY A 36 5.90 -28.33 -9.02
N VAL A 37 5.65 -27.41 -9.96
CA VAL A 37 6.03 -26.00 -9.80
C VAL A 37 4.86 -25.15 -9.31
N GLY A 38 3.61 -25.52 -9.61
CA GLY A 38 2.45 -24.70 -9.23
C GLY A 38 2.32 -24.46 -7.73
N LYS A 39 2.22 -25.50 -6.90
CA LYS A 39 1.97 -25.30 -5.46
C LYS A 39 3.12 -24.60 -4.75
N GLU A 40 4.37 -24.94 -5.05
CA GLU A 40 5.54 -24.29 -4.44
C GLU A 40 5.79 -22.88 -4.99
N TYR A 41 5.49 -22.63 -6.27
CA TYR A 41 5.48 -21.29 -6.87
C TYR A 41 4.35 -20.46 -6.29
N TYR A 42 3.14 -21.00 -6.12
CA TYR A 42 2.01 -20.32 -5.51
C TYR A 42 2.23 -20.14 -4.01
N ASP A 43 2.79 -21.10 -3.28
CA ASP A 43 3.14 -20.96 -1.85
C ASP A 43 4.29 -19.96 -1.68
N GLY A 44 5.25 -19.94 -2.59
CA GLY A 44 6.33 -18.95 -2.67
C GLY A 44 5.84 -17.56 -3.07
N LEU A 45 4.94 -17.46 -4.06
CA LEU A 45 4.28 -16.21 -4.42
C LEU A 45 3.41 -15.73 -3.27
N ASN A 46 2.65 -16.61 -2.62
CA ASN A 46 1.81 -16.35 -1.47
C ASN A 46 2.65 -16.05 -0.21
N LEU A 47 3.91 -16.47 -0.12
CA LEU A 47 4.87 -16.03 0.89
C LEU A 47 5.47 -14.65 0.55
N LEU A 48 5.59 -14.32 -0.74
CA LEU A 48 6.03 -13.01 -1.23
C LEU A 48 4.87 -11.98 -1.36
N LEU A 49 3.62 -12.43 -1.43
CA LEU A 49 2.39 -11.65 -1.61
C LEU A 49 1.52 -11.62 -0.35
N ASN A 50 1.52 -12.66 0.48
CA ASN A 50 0.88 -12.52 1.79
C ASN A 50 1.79 -11.67 2.65
N GLU A 51 1.31 -10.49 2.99
CA GLU A 51 0.81 -10.14 4.33
C GLU A 51 1.33 -10.91 5.56
N LYS A 52 1.88 -12.13 5.51
CA LYS A 52 2.46 -12.85 6.66
C LYS A 52 3.80 -12.27 7.11
N GLN A 53 4.57 -11.69 6.20
CA GLN A 53 5.74 -10.90 6.60
C GLN A 53 5.29 -9.59 7.27
N ASP A 54 4.13 -9.07 6.86
CA ASP A 54 3.53 -7.84 7.38
C ASP A 54 2.81 -8.10 8.71
N GLU A 55 2.20 -9.26 8.87
CA GLU A 55 1.53 -9.72 10.08
C GLU A 55 2.57 -10.11 11.13
N ALA A 56 3.72 -10.67 10.70
CA ALA A 56 4.87 -10.85 11.56
C ALA A 56 5.49 -9.52 11.98
N VAL A 57 5.58 -8.53 11.08
CA VAL A 57 5.99 -7.15 11.42
C VAL A 57 4.97 -6.45 12.30
N ASP A 58 3.67 -6.54 12.03
CA ASP A 58 2.58 -5.95 12.82
C ASP A 58 2.51 -6.60 14.21
N LEU A 59 2.76 -7.91 14.30
CA LEU A 59 2.93 -8.63 15.55
C LEU A 59 4.23 -8.22 16.24
N LEU A 60 5.34 -8.02 15.51
CA LEU A 60 6.58 -7.49 16.06
C LEU A 60 6.38 -6.07 16.59
N LEU A 61 5.65 -5.21 15.86
CA LEU A 61 5.29 -3.84 16.21
C LEU A 61 4.35 -3.78 17.42
N LYS A 62 3.45 -4.76 17.56
CA LYS A 62 2.59 -4.91 18.74
C LYS A 62 3.30 -5.51 19.95
N THR A 63 4.38 -6.28 19.75
CA THR A 63 5.13 -6.98 20.81
C THR A 63 6.39 -6.25 21.26
N LEU A 64 7.00 -5.43 20.40
CA LEU A 64 7.89 -4.36 20.80
C LEU A 64 7.04 -3.33 21.51
N ASP A 65 7.20 -3.22 22.82
CA ASP A 65 6.59 -2.15 23.60
C ASP A 65 6.92 -0.81 22.92
N VAL A 66 5.90 -0.18 22.32
CA VAL A 66 6.02 1.16 21.76
C VAL A 66 5.95 2.12 22.92
N ASN A 67 7.10 2.47 23.46
CA ASN A 67 7.30 3.39 24.57
C ASN A 67 8.31 4.47 24.11
N GLY A 68 8.49 5.53 24.91
CA GLY A 68 9.39 6.63 24.55
C GLY A 68 10.82 6.18 24.15
N ASP A 69 11.26 5.03 24.65
CA ASP A 69 12.58 4.44 24.38
C ASP A 69 12.66 3.75 23.00
N THR A 70 11.55 3.27 22.44
CA THR A 70 11.50 2.64 21.10
C THR A 70 11.03 3.60 20.01
N PHE A 71 10.62 4.83 20.36
CA PHE A 71 10.18 5.88 19.44
C PHE A 71 11.04 6.01 18.19
N GLU A 72 12.36 6.18 18.36
CA GLU A 72 13.30 6.39 17.26
C GLU A 72 13.32 5.19 16.29
N THR A 73 13.16 3.96 16.82
CA THR A 73 13.08 2.76 16.00
C THR A 73 11.87 2.80 15.09
N HIS A 74 10.70 3.18 15.62
CA HIS A 74 9.47 3.27 14.82
C HIS A 74 9.53 4.38 13.77
N ILE A 75 10.14 5.53 14.08
CA ILE A 75 10.39 6.61 13.09
C ILE A 75 11.27 6.11 11.94
N VAL A 76 12.38 5.42 12.27
CA VAL A 76 13.29 4.87 11.26
C VAL A 76 12.59 3.82 10.40
N MET A 77 11.78 2.95 11.01
CA MET A 77 11.00 1.94 10.30
C MET A 77 9.97 2.55 9.35
N GLY A 78 9.16 3.52 9.81
CA GLY A 78 8.19 4.21 8.95
C GLY A 78 8.89 4.84 7.74
N SER A 79 9.96 5.60 7.99
CA SER A 79 10.78 6.20 6.93
C SER A 79 11.36 5.16 5.94
N LEU A 80 11.75 3.98 6.41
CA LEU A 80 12.21 2.88 5.56
C LEU A 80 11.09 2.32 4.68
N TYR A 81 9.90 2.08 5.24
CA TYR A 81 8.73 1.60 4.49
C TYR A 81 8.30 2.59 3.41
N ARG A 82 8.22 3.88 3.74
CA ARG A 82 7.94 4.94 2.76
C ARG A 82 8.95 4.93 1.61
N ARG A 83 10.26 4.81 1.89
CA ARG A 83 11.32 4.76 0.85
C ARG A 83 11.22 3.54 -0.07
N ARG A 84 10.63 2.43 0.39
CA ARG A 84 10.39 1.22 -0.40
C ARG A 84 9.11 1.29 -1.23
N GLY A 85 8.31 2.34 -1.08
CA GLY A 85 6.99 2.46 -1.68
C GLY A 85 5.89 1.75 -0.88
N GLU A 86 6.21 1.21 0.29
CA GLU A 86 5.25 0.55 1.19
C GLU A 86 4.56 1.61 2.07
N VAL A 87 3.95 2.61 1.44
CA VAL A 87 3.53 3.85 2.11
C VAL A 87 2.40 3.61 3.12
N ASP A 88 1.49 2.67 2.85
CA ASP A 88 0.39 2.33 3.78
C ASP A 88 0.90 1.82 5.14
N ARG A 89 2.03 1.10 5.15
CA ARG A 89 2.66 0.62 6.39
C ARG A 89 3.30 1.77 7.16
N SER A 90 3.96 2.68 6.45
CA SER A 90 4.52 3.89 7.07
C SER A 90 3.42 4.73 7.73
N ILE A 91 2.31 4.94 7.03
CA ILE A 91 1.14 5.67 7.54
C ILE A 91 0.64 5.01 8.83
N ARG A 92 0.45 3.68 8.83
CA ARG A 92 -0.01 2.94 10.01
C ARG A 92 0.93 3.13 11.20
N ILE A 93 2.24 2.95 11.00
CA ILE A 93 3.25 3.10 12.06
C ILE A 93 3.20 4.52 12.67
N HIS A 94 3.17 5.56 11.84
CA HIS A 94 3.14 6.93 12.36
C HIS A 94 1.78 7.32 12.95
N GLN A 95 0.66 6.76 12.48
CA GLN A 95 -0.65 6.93 13.12
C GLN A 95 -0.67 6.28 14.51
N ASP A 96 -0.16 5.06 14.63
CA ASP A 96 -0.07 4.34 15.90
C ASP A 96 0.81 5.10 16.90
N LEU A 97 1.95 5.64 16.45
CA LEU A 97 2.78 6.54 17.26
C LEU A 97 2.02 7.81 17.67
N LEU A 98 1.29 8.46 16.75
CA LEU A 98 0.58 9.70 17.04
C LEU A 98 -0.57 9.50 18.05
N ALA A 99 -1.14 8.30 18.13
CA ALA A 99 -2.20 7.98 19.09
C ALA A 99 -1.69 7.81 20.54
N ARG A 100 -0.37 7.80 20.76
CA ARG A 100 0.25 7.58 22.07
C ARG A 100 0.19 8.82 22.97
N SER A 101 -0.24 8.61 24.21
CA SER A 101 -0.33 9.66 25.23
C SER A 101 0.99 9.93 25.95
N ASP A 102 1.97 9.02 25.87
CA ASP A 102 3.27 9.08 26.54
C ASP A 102 4.37 9.80 25.74
N LEU A 103 4.08 10.23 24.51
CA LEU A 103 5.02 11.01 23.71
C LEU A 103 5.20 12.43 24.26
N THR A 104 6.44 12.90 24.25
CA THR A 104 6.74 14.31 24.51
C THR A 104 6.17 15.20 23.39
N LYS A 105 5.97 16.49 23.66
CA LYS A 105 5.53 17.45 22.64
C LYS A 105 6.43 17.47 21.40
N ALA A 106 7.75 17.34 21.60
CA ALA A 106 8.71 17.31 20.50
C ALA A 106 8.56 16.03 19.65
N GLN A 107 8.36 14.87 20.29
CA GLN A 107 8.10 13.61 19.61
C GLN A 107 6.78 13.65 18.84
N HIS A 108 5.71 14.18 19.43
CA HIS A 108 4.43 14.40 18.75
C HIS A 108 4.59 15.25 17.48
N ALA A 109 5.30 16.38 17.59
CA ALA A 109 5.58 17.24 16.44
C ALA A 109 6.40 16.54 15.35
N ALA A 110 7.37 15.70 15.73
CA ALA A 110 8.17 14.91 14.79
C ALA A 110 7.33 13.84 14.06
N VAL A 111 6.50 13.09 14.78
CA VAL A 111 5.59 12.09 14.18
C VAL A 111 4.59 12.74 13.25
N LYS A 112 4.01 13.89 13.65
CA LYS A 112 3.05 14.61 12.80
C LYS A 112 3.69 14.99 11.45
N LEU A 113 4.95 15.46 11.46
CA LEU A 113 5.68 15.76 10.24
C LEU A 113 5.96 14.50 9.40
N GLU A 114 6.39 13.39 10.01
CA GLU A 114 6.61 12.14 9.28
C GLU A 114 5.31 11.59 8.66
N LEU A 115 4.18 11.65 9.36
CA LEU A 115 2.89 11.24 8.84
C LEU A 115 2.44 12.12 7.66
N ALA A 116 2.68 13.42 7.71
CA ALA A 116 2.42 14.31 6.59
C ALA A 116 3.25 13.91 5.35
N ARG A 117 4.54 13.62 5.54
CA ARG A 117 5.44 13.14 4.47
C ARG A 117 4.97 11.82 3.87
N ASP A 118 4.38 10.95 4.68
CA ASP A 118 3.80 9.70 4.20
C ASP A 118 2.59 9.95 3.31
N TYR A 119 1.66 10.81 3.73
CA TYR A 119 0.51 11.18 2.89
C TYR A 119 0.94 11.83 1.58
N LEU A 120 1.97 12.69 1.61
CA LEU A 120 2.55 13.26 0.39
C LEU A 120 3.07 12.17 -0.55
N ASN A 121 3.82 11.18 -0.03
CA ASN A 121 4.34 10.07 -0.85
C ASN A 121 3.24 9.14 -1.36
N ALA A 122 2.12 9.03 -0.64
CA ALA A 122 0.94 8.29 -1.07
C ALA A 122 0.06 9.06 -2.08
N GLY A 123 0.36 10.35 -2.34
CA GLY A 123 -0.47 11.22 -3.17
C GLY A 123 -1.79 11.63 -2.50
N VAL A 124 -1.93 11.45 -1.18
CA VAL A 124 -3.12 11.87 -0.41
C VAL A 124 -2.93 13.32 0.04
N LEU A 125 -2.90 14.22 -0.94
CA LEU A 125 -2.45 15.61 -0.77
C LEU A 125 -3.29 16.38 0.26
N ASP A 126 -4.61 16.30 0.21
CA ASP A 126 -5.50 16.96 1.18
C ASP A 126 -5.16 16.65 2.65
N ARG A 127 -4.79 15.39 2.94
CA ARG A 127 -4.45 14.97 4.32
C ARG A 127 -3.08 15.49 4.71
N SER A 128 -2.12 15.44 3.79
CA SER A 128 -0.80 16.00 3.98
C SER A 128 -0.89 17.50 4.25
N GLU A 129 -1.57 18.24 3.39
CA GLU A 129 -1.73 19.68 3.45
C GLU A 129 -2.32 20.14 4.80
N ARG A 130 -3.39 19.49 5.29
CA ARG A 130 -3.97 19.82 6.59
C ARG A 130 -2.96 19.68 7.74
N LEU A 131 -2.25 18.55 7.80
CA LEU A 131 -1.25 18.35 8.85
C LEU A 131 -0.10 19.36 8.73
N LEU A 132 0.34 19.66 7.51
CA LEU A 132 1.43 20.63 7.30
C LEU A 132 1.00 22.05 7.64
N LYS A 133 -0.25 22.44 7.38
CA LYS A 133 -0.81 23.73 7.83
C LYS A 133 -0.77 23.86 9.34
N GLU A 134 -1.22 22.83 10.07
CA GLU A 134 -1.13 22.81 11.53
C GLU A 134 0.32 22.95 12.01
N ILE A 135 1.27 22.21 11.42
CA ILE A 135 2.69 22.30 11.78
C ILE A 135 3.27 23.68 11.43
N ALA A 136 2.82 24.29 10.34
CA ALA A 136 3.29 25.61 9.90
C ALA A 136 2.79 26.75 10.81
N GLU A 137 1.66 26.56 11.48
CA GLU A 137 1.12 27.49 12.49
C GLU A 137 1.84 27.35 13.85
N GLU A 138 2.42 26.19 14.13
CA GLU A 138 3.23 25.97 15.33
C GLU A 138 4.62 26.63 15.19
N ASP A 139 5.05 27.41 16.19
CA ASP A 139 6.41 27.99 16.24
C ASP A 139 7.42 26.94 16.74
N ASN A 140 7.66 25.93 15.90
CA ASN A 140 8.51 24.79 16.20
C ASN A 140 9.60 24.58 15.13
N LEU A 141 10.57 23.68 15.40
CA LEU A 141 11.68 23.37 14.50
C LEU A 141 11.23 22.77 13.15
N ASN A 142 10.01 22.24 13.07
CA ASN A 142 9.45 21.59 11.88
C ASN A 142 8.72 22.57 10.97
N GLN A 143 8.44 23.80 11.41
CA GLN A 143 7.70 24.82 10.66
C GLN A 143 8.28 25.05 9.25
N VAL A 144 9.61 25.23 9.15
CA VAL A 144 10.28 25.48 7.86
C VAL A 144 10.09 24.29 6.90
N ARG A 145 10.26 23.06 7.41
CA ARG A 145 10.03 21.85 6.60
C ARG A 145 8.57 21.71 6.18
N ALA A 146 7.63 22.08 7.05
CA ALA A 146 6.22 22.03 6.72
C ALA A 146 5.87 22.99 5.58
N LEU A 147 6.42 24.21 5.62
CA LEU A 147 6.29 25.18 4.53
C LEU A 147 6.92 24.68 3.22
N GLU A 148 8.09 24.02 3.27
CA GLU A 148 8.70 23.42 2.07
C GLU A 148 7.79 22.37 1.42
N TYR A 149 7.17 21.49 2.23
CA TYR A 149 6.24 20.48 1.70
C TYR A 149 4.92 21.10 1.22
N LEU A 150 4.40 22.13 1.89
CA LEU A 150 3.23 22.88 1.39
C LEU A 150 3.51 23.52 0.03
N LEU A 151 4.71 24.09 -0.14
CA LEU A 151 5.12 24.64 -1.44
C LEU A 151 5.06 23.56 -2.52
N THR A 152 5.63 22.38 -2.26
CA THR A 152 5.57 21.24 -3.18
C THR A 152 4.14 20.82 -3.53
N ILE A 153 3.23 20.79 -2.54
CA ILE A 153 1.82 20.42 -2.76
C ILE A 153 1.15 21.46 -3.66
N TYR A 154 1.24 22.75 -3.32
CA TYR A 154 0.57 23.79 -4.10
C TYR A 154 1.15 23.93 -5.51
N GLU A 155 2.44 23.69 -5.71
CA GLU A 155 3.04 23.59 -7.05
C GLU A 155 2.46 22.42 -7.86
N GLN A 156 2.33 21.25 -7.23
CA GLN A 156 1.77 20.05 -7.86
C GLN A 156 0.29 20.24 -8.25
N GLU A 157 -0.48 20.89 -7.39
CA GLU A 157 -1.92 21.16 -7.58
C GLU A 157 -2.19 22.42 -8.42
N ARG A 158 -1.15 23.20 -8.73
CA ARG A 158 -1.21 24.48 -9.45
C ARG A 158 -2.03 25.55 -8.71
N GLU A 159 -1.98 25.52 -7.39
CA GLU A 159 -2.58 26.53 -6.52
C GLU A 159 -1.60 27.69 -6.31
N TRP A 160 -1.53 28.59 -7.29
CA TRP A 160 -0.49 29.63 -7.32
C TRP A 160 -0.59 30.67 -6.19
N ALA A 161 -1.80 31.03 -5.78
CA ALA A 161 -1.99 32.01 -4.71
C ALA A 161 -1.40 31.53 -3.36
N PRO A 162 -1.81 30.36 -2.81
CA PRO A 162 -1.22 29.86 -1.57
C PRO A 162 0.26 29.46 -1.73
N CYS A 163 0.69 29.04 -2.93
CA CYS A 163 2.10 28.80 -3.22
C CYS A 163 2.97 30.05 -2.99
N ILE A 164 2.56 31.21 -3.52
CA ILE A 164 3.27 32.49 -3.32
C ILE A 164 3.30 32.88 -1.84
N GLU A 165 2.18 32.74 -1.13
CA GLU A 165 2.13 33.05 0.30
C GLU A 165 3.10 32.19 1.13
N VAL A 166 3.21 30.90 0.81
CA VAL A 166 4.17 29.99 1.47
C VAL A 166 5.61 30.34 1.10
N ALA A 167 5.87 30.66 -0.17
CA ALA A 167 7.17 31.09 -0.65
C ALA A 167 7.67 32.35 0.08
N GLU A 168 6.80 33.35 0.26
CA GLU A 168 7.12 34.57 1.02
C GLU A 168 7.43 34.26 2.50
N LYS A 169 6.65 33.37 3.13
CA LYS A 169 6.92 32.92 4.50
C LYS A 169 8.30 32.24 4.62
N LEU A 170 8.68 31.40 3.65
CA LEU A 170 9.99 30.76 3.60
C LEU A 170 11.14 31.77 3.45
N ILE A 171 10.99 32.76 2.56
CA ILE A 171 11.97 33.83 2.37
C ILE A 171 12.15 34.62 3.68
N ASN A 172 11.06 34.98 4.35
CA ASN A 172 11.10 35.71 5.62
C ASN A 172 11.79 34.91 6.74
N LYS A 173 11.79 33.58 6.65
CA LYS A 173 12.52 32.68 7.56
C LYS A 173 13.99 32.47 7.16
N GLY A 174 14.48 33.16 6.13
CA GLY A 174 15.88 33.12 5.68
C GLY A 174 16.22 31.99 4.73
N LYS A 175 15.21 31.32 4.15
CA LYS A 175 15.40 30.24 3.16
C LYS A 175 15.33 30.82 1.74
N PRO A 176 16.41 30.77 0.93
CA PRO A 176 16.33 31.13 -0.47
C PRO A 176 15.56 30.06 -1.25
N LEU A 177 14.65 30.48 -2.13
CA LEU A 177 13.96 29.61 -3.08
C LEU A 177 14.92 29.31 -4.25
N GLN A 178 14.98 28.06 -4.71
CA GLN A 178 15.83 27.59 -5.81
C GLN A 178 15.01 27.34 -7.06
#